data_AF-W4VQJ9-F1
#
_entry.id   AF-W4VQJ9-F1
#
_cell.length_a   1.000
_cell.length_b   1.000
_cell.length_c   1.000
_cell.angle_alpha   90.00
_cell.angle_beta   90.00
_cell.angle_gamma   90.00
#
_symmetry.space_group_name_H-M   'P 1'
#
loop_
_entity.id
_entity.type
_entity.pdbx_description
1 polymer ?
#
loop_
_entity_poly.entity_id
_entity_poly.type
_entity_poly.pdbx_seq_one_letter_code
_entity_poly.pdbx_strand_id
1 'polypeptide(L)'
;MTLSDKRIEWEARMKEWKESGLSAAQWCREHDVNLHQMYYWKRRFQQESMVTKEANWLPVQVTESSSTIKSSPIFIHVHDYAVEVPIGADPVQVAEILRVIS
;
A
#
# COMPACT_ATOMS: atom_id res chain seq x y z
N MET A 1 13.16 35.31 -3.86
CA MET A 1 12.57 34.10 -4.44
C MET A 1 11.47 33.61 -3.53
N THR A 2 10.25 33.56 -4.03
CA THR A 2 9.08 33.06 -3.30
C THR A 2 9.14 31.52 -3.22
N LEU A 3 8.35 30.91 -2.34
CA LEU A 3 8.27 29.45 -2.22
C LEU A 3 7.84 28.77 -3.54
N SER A 4 7.06 29.48 -4.36
CA SER A 4 6.57 29.02 -5.66
C SER A 4 7.69 28.93 -6.70
N ASP A 5 8.62 29.90 -6.73
CA ASP A 5 9.72 29.92 -7.71
C ASP A 5 10.63 28.71 -7.56
N LYS A 6 10.96 28.35 -6.31
CA LYS A 6 11.77 27.16 -6.02
C LYS A 6 11.06 25.88 -6.43
N ARG A 7 9.75 25.81 -6.24
CA ARG A 7 8.98 24.60 -6.61
C ARG A 7 9.01 24.37 -8.11
N ILE A 8 8.83 25.41 -8.93
CA ILE A 8 8.89 25.33 -10.39
C ILE A 8 10.27 24.86 -10.85
N GLU A 9 11.32 25.44 -10.27
CA GLU A 9 12.72 25.07 -10.56
C GLU A 9 12.98 23.59 -10.24
N TRP A 10 12.52 23.11 -9.09
CA TRP A 10 12.71 21.72 -8.69
C TRP A 10 11.82 20.74 -9.46
N GLU A 11 10.66 21.16 -9.94
CA GLU A 11 9.83 20.35 -10.83
C GLU A 11 10.50 20.14 -12.19
N ALA A 12 11.09 21.19 -12.77
CA ALA A 12 11.87 21.09 -14.00
C ALA A 12 13.07 20.15 -13.84
N ARG A 13 13.86 20.31 -12.77
CA ARG A 13 14.98 19.41 -12.44
C ARG A 13 14.55 17.95 -12.28
N MET A 14 13.41 17.69 -11.64
CA MET A 14 12.90 16.32 -11.48
C MET A 14 12.46 15.70 -12.81
N LYS A 15 12.00 16.50 -13.77
CA LYS A 15 11.67 16.04 -15.12
C LYS A 15 12.94 15.69 -15.90
N GLU A 16 13.93 16.58 -15.92
CA GLU A 16 15.23 16.36 -16.56
C GLU A 16 15.93 15.12 -15.99
N TRP A 17 15.93 14.96 -14.66
CA TRP A 17 16.48 13.77 -14.01
C TRP A 17 15.78 12.48 -14.48
N LYS A 18 14.44 12.47 -14.55
CA LYS A 18 13.69 11.30 -15.03
C LYS A 18 13.99 10.98 -16.50
N GLU A 19 14.10 12.00 -17.34
CA GLU A 19 14.41 11.85 -18.77
C GLU A 19 15.86 11.37 -18.99
N SER A 20 16.79 11.76 -18.11
CA SER A 20 18.18 11.30 -18.18
C SER A 20 18.36 9.79 -17.93
N GLY A 21 17.42 9.16 -17.20
CA GLY A 21 17.54 7.75 -16.80
C GLY A 21 18.68 7.46 -15.81
N LEU A 22 19.39 8.50 -15.33
CA LEU A 22 20.53 8.35 -14.43
C LEU A 22 20.10 8.16 -12.97
N SER A 23 21.01 7.62 -12.17
CA SER A 23 20.82 7.65 -10.71
C SER A 23 20.84 9.09 -10.19
N ALA A 24 20.08 9.38 -9.13
CA ALA A 24 20.03 10.72 -8.55
C ALA A 24 21.42 11.26 -8.15
N ALA A 25 22.29 10.39 -7.63
CA ALA A 25 23.66 10.76 -7.27
C ALA A 25 24.52 11.11 -8.48
N GLN A 26 24.33 10.43 -9.62
CA GLN A 26 25.06 10.74 -10.84
C GLN A 26 24.57 12.04 -11.47
N TRP A 27 23.24 12.20 -11.60
CA TRP A 27 22.65 13.41 -12.14
C TRP A 27 23.01 14.65 -11.31
N CYS A 28 23.02 14.52 -9.98
CA CYS A 28 23.45 15.61 -9.09
C CYS A 28 24.92 16.03 -9.29
N ARG A 29 25.81 15.09 -9.62
CA ARG A 29 27.23 15.41 -9.91
C ARG A 29 27.39 16.12 -11.25
N GLU A 30 26.61 15.73 -12.27
CA GLU A 30 26.69 16.32 -13.61
C GLU A 30 26.08 17.72 -13.68
N HIS A 31 25.03 17.98 -12.88
CA HIS A 31 24.28 19.24 -12.88
C HIS A 31 24.64 20.18 -11.71
N ASP A 32 25.69 19.86 -10.94
CA ASP A 32 26.12 20.61 -9.73
C ASP A 32 24.97 20.86 -8.73
N VAL A 33 24.11 19.85 -8.56
CA VAL A 33 22.96 19.91 -7.65
C VAL A 33 23.30 19.19 -6.35
N ASN A 34 22.93 19.80 -5.23
CA ASN A 34 23.13 19.17 -3.94
C ASN A 34 22.21 17.93 -3.77
N LEU A 35 22.83 16.78 -3.53
CA LEU A 35 22.13 15.50 -3.38
C LEU A 35 21.12 15.47 -2.23
N HIS A 36 21.41 16.12 -1.11
CA HIS A 36 20.48 16.21 0.02
C HIS A 36 19.23 17.03 -0.35
N GLN A 37 19.39 18.12 -1.09
CA GLN A 37 18.26 18.89 -1.61
C GLN A 37 17.43 18.07 -2.61
N MET A 38 18.07 17.29 -3.47
CA MET A 38 17.38 16.37 -4.38
C MET A 38 16.49 15.38 -3.64
N TYR A 39 17.00 14.74 -2.58
CA TYR A 39 16.19 13.84 -1.76
C TYR A 39 15.05 14.55 -1.03
N TYR A 40 15.30 15.75 -0.51
CA TYR A 40 14.27 16.56 0.12
C TYR A 40 13.10 16.82 -0.85
N TRP A 41 13.39 17.29 -2.07
CA TRP A 41 12.36 17.59 -3.06
C TRP A 41 11.68 16.34 -3.60
N LYS A 42 12.43 15.25 -3.82
CA LYS A 42 11.86 13.95 -4.18
C LYS A 42 10.83 13.48 -3.14
N ARG A 43 11.18 13.54 -1.85
CA ARG A 43 10.26 13.17 -0.76
C ARG A 43 9.05 14.09 -0.72
N ARG A 44 9.26 15.41 -0.88
CA ARG A 44 8.17 16.40 -0.88
C ARG A 44 7.16 16.15 -2.01
N PHE A 45 7.62 15.90 -3.23
CA PHE A 45 6.75 15.57 -4.36
C PHE A 45 6.05 14.21 -4.20
N GLN A 46 6.72 13.22 -3.60
CA GLN A 46 6.09 11.93 -3.26
C GLN A 46 4.96 12.10 -2.24
N GLN A 47 5.19 12.87 -1.18
CA GLN A 47 4.17 13.14 -0.17
C GLN A 47 2.98 13.91 -0.77
N GLU A 48 3.21 14.88 -1.64
CA GLU A 48 2.13 15.57 -2.35
C GLU A 48 1.33 14.60 -3.23
N SER A 49 2.00 13.71 -3.96
CA SER A 49 1.31 12.67 -4.75
C SER A 49 0.51 11.69 -3.89
N MET A 50 0.94 11.45 -2.64
CA MET A 50 0.21 10.63 -1.67
C MET A 50 -1.02 11.36 -1.14
N VAL A 51 -0.91 12.64 -0.78
CA VAL A 51 -2.07 13.45 -0.35
C VAL A 51 -3.10 13.58 -1.48
N THR A 52 -2.66 13.75 -2.74
CA THR A 52 -3.57 13.72 -3.89
C THR A 52 -4.22 12.33 -4.09
N LYS A 53 -3.54 11.24 -3.74
CA LYS A 53 -4.09 9.87 -3.78
C LYS A 53 -4.97 9.53 -2.58
N GLU A 54 -4.72 10.08 -1.40
CA GLU A 54 -5.57 9.91 -0.21
C GLU A 54 -6.89 10.68 -0.32
N ALA A 55 -6.95 11.71 -1.16
CA ALA A 55 -8.21 12.32 -1.59
C ALA A 55 -9.03 11.41 -2.55
N ASN A 56 -8.45 10.32 -3.03
CA ASN A 56 -9.12 9.33 -3.86
C ASN A 56 -9.73 8.24 -2.97
N TRP A 57 -10.76 8.63 -2.19
CA TRP A 57 -11.68 7.66 -1.59
C TRP A 57 -12.28 6.84 -2.73
N LEU A 58 -11.74 5.65 -3.00
CA LEU A 58 -12.41 4.70 -3.86
C LEU A 58 -13.74 4.35 -3.17
N PRO A 59 -14.90 4.59 -3.81
CA PRO A 59 -16.15 4.15 -3.24
C PRO A 59 -16.12 2.63 -3.24
N VAL A 60 -15.90 2.02 -2.08
CA VAL A 60 -16.26 0.64 -1.85
C VAL A 60 -17.76 0.59 -2.00
N GLN A 61 -18.21 0.09 -3.15
CA GLN A 61 -19.59 -0.32 -3.34
C GLN A 61 -19.81 -1.48 -2.37
N VAL A 62 -20.27 -1.15 -1.16
CA VAL A 62 -20.89 -2.13 -0.27
C VAL A 62 -22.13 -2.58 -1.02
N THR A 63 -21.99 -3.67 -1.77
CA THR A 63 -23.14 -4.41 -2.24
C THR A 63 -23.76 -4.97 -0.97
N GLU A 64 -24.77 -4.26 -0.46
CA GLU A 64 -25.77 -4.83 0.43
C GLU A 64 -26.43 -5.98 -0.33
N SER A 65 -25.76 -7.11 -0.37
CA SER A 65 -26.39 -8.40 -0.61
C SER A 65 -27.15 -8.69 0.67
N SER A 66 -28.38 -8.18 0.67
CA SER A 66 -29.55 -8.62 1.42
C SER A 66 -29.24 -9.72 2.44
N SER A 67 -29.40 -9.37 3.70
CA SER A 67 -29.45 -10.25 4.85
C SER A 67 -30.24 -11.52 4.55
N THR A 68 -29.50 -12.60 4.29
CA THR A 68 -29.84 -13.90 4.87
C THR A 68 -28.66 -14.25 5.74
N ILE A 69 -28.88 -14.45 7.03
CA ILE A 69 -27.93 -15.15 7.90
C ILE A 69 -27.83 -16.58 7.35
N LYS A 70 -27.12 -16.75 6.24
CA LYS A 70 -26.58 -18.04 5.83
C LYS A 70 -25.25 -18.08 6.54
N SER A 71 -25.34 -18.61 7.75
CA SER A 71 -24.23 -18.91 8.62
C SER A 71 -22.99 -19.27 7.78
N SER A 72 -21.99 -18.42 7.78
CA SER A 72 -20.76 -18.64 7.01
C SER A 72 -19.84 -19.58 7.79
N PRO A 73 -19.23 -20.59 7.14
CA PRO A 73 -18.35 -21.53 7.80
C PRO A 73 -17.22 -20.80 8.55
N ILE A 74 -16.86 -21.33 9.72
CA ILE A 74 -15.79 -20.80 10.55
C ILE A 74 -14.47 -21.41 10.06
N PHE A 75 -13.48 -20.57 9.77
CA PHE A 75 -12.14 -21.03 9.43
C PHE A 75 -11.24 -21.03 10.66
N ILE A 76 -10.64 -22.18 10.97
CA ILE A 76 -9.70 -22.36 12.07
C ILE A 76 -8.31 -22.58 11.48
N HIS A 77 -7.34 -21.76 11.87
CA HIS A 77 -5.94 -21.89 11.46
C HIS A 77 -5.09 -22.44 12.61
N VAL A 78 -4.38 -23.53 12.37
CA VAL A 78 -3.45 -24.17 13.31
C VAL A 78 -2.13 -24.45 12.59
N HIS A 79 -1.07 -23.72 12.94
CA HIS A 79 0.22 -23.74 12.22
C HIS A 79 0.02 -23.57 10.70
N ASP A 80 0.39 -24.57 9.89
CA ASP A 80 0.28 -24.58 8.44
C ASP A 80 -1.06 -25.16 7.94
N TYR A 81 -1.96 -25.56 8.85
CA TYR A 81 -3.25 -26.14 8.53
C TYR A 81 -4.37 -25.12 8.65
N ALA A 82 -5.30 -25.16 7.69
CA ALA A 82 -6.56 -24.42 7.71
C ALA A 82 -7.72 -25.42 7.67
N VAL A 83 -8.64 -25.30 8.62
CA VAL A 83 -9.83 -26.15 8.72
C VAL A 83 -11.07 -25.29 8.54
N GLU A 84 -11.89 -25.64 7.54
CA GLU A 84 -13.20 -25.04 7.34
C GLU A 84 -14.25 -25.83 8.11
N VAL A 85 -14.97 -25.15 9.00
CA VAL A 85 -16.01 -25.74 9.87
C VAL A 85 -17.38 -25.21 9.47
N PRO A 86 -18.22 -26.03 8.81
CA PRO A 86 -19.59 -25.67 8.50
C PRO A 86 -20.42 -25.43 9.77
N ILE A 87 -21.47 -24.62 9.68
CA ILE A 87 -22.41 -24.48 10.81
C ILE A 87 -23.26 -25.72 10.95
N GLY A 88 -23.36 -26.18 12.20
CA GLY A 88 -23.95 -27.47 12.53
C GLY A 88 -22.96 -28.62 12.53
N ALA A 89 -21.66 -28.36 12.31
CA ALA A 89 -20.63 -29.37 12.52
C ALA A 89 -20.66 -29.88 13.97
N ASP A 90 -20.55 -31.20 14.14
CA ASP A 90 -20.49 -31.84 15.45
C ASP A 90 -19.25 -31.36 16.21
N PRO A 91 -19.40 -30.69 17.36
CA PRO A 91 -18.27 -30.22 18.15
C PRO A 91 -17.28 -31.33 18.53
N VAL A 92 -17.75 -32.58 18.70
CA VAL A 92 -16.90 -33.72 19.05
C VAL A 92 -15.95 -34.06 17.89
N GLN A 93 -16.47 -34.13 16.66
CA GLN A 93 -15.65 -34.39 15.48
C GLN A 93 -14.65 -33.27 15.20
N VAL A 94 -15.08 -32.01 15.36
CA VAL A 94 -14.18 -30.87 15.20
C VAL A 94 -13.03 -30.93 16.22
N ALA A 95 -13.34 -31.26 17.48
CA ALA A 95 -12.33 -31.40 18.52
C ALA A 95 -11.35 -32.56 18.26
N GLU A 96 -11.81 -33.69 17.73
CA GLU A 96 -10.92 -34.80 17.34
C GLU A 96 -9.97 -34.40 16.22
N ILE A 97 -10.47 -33.72 15.18
CA ILE A 97 -9.64 -33.24 14.06
C ILE A 97 -8.60 -32.25 14.57
N LEU A 98 -9.01 -31.29 15.42
CA LEU A 98 -8.11 -30.30 16.00
C LEU A 98 -7.01 -30.96 16.85
N ARG A 99 -7.29 -32.05 17.59
CA ARG A 99 -6.28 -32.77 18.38
C ARG A 99 -5.21 -33.46 17.54
N VAL A 100 -5.51 -33.82 16.29
CA VAL A 100 -4.55 -34.45 15.40
C VAL A 100 -3.61 -33.42 14.76
N ILE A 101 -4.11 -32.20 14.52
CA ILE A 101 -3.36 -31.15 13.81
C ILE A 101 -2.75 -30.09 14.75
N SER A 102 -3.11 -30.09 16.04
CA SER A 102 -2.48 -29.28 17.10
C SER A 102 -1.17 -29.88 17.59
#